data_AF-A0A6M1EC23-F1
#
_entry.id   AF-A0A6M1EC23-F1
#
_cell.length_a   1.000
_cell.length_b   1.000
_cell.length_c   1.000
_cell.angle_alpha   90.00
_cell.angle_beta   90.00
_cell.angle_gamma   90.00
#
_symmetry.space_group_name_H-M   'P 1'
#
loop_
_entity.id
_entity.type
_entity.pdbx_description
1 polymer ?
#
loop_
_entity_poly.entity_id
_entity_poly.type
_entity_poly.pdbx_seq_one_letter_code
_entity_poly.pdbx_strand_id
1 'polypeptide(L)'
;MKNTLLFKIVVLLFCLSPMGGTMANISLDTDTSLFENQRKRVNFLLEERSRKFGEYDQSLQEKTGIFGLFKTKADMQKSIDILQAIAITDNNIFLETRKLLDLKDTEREHFQRMAKEFDAQVTAYMKTVSKLQEENDSLRLKIKELEQEEHSSGVIFYVLGLVFIGLLIVIYLLYKKLHPKTPQNTSYVISQSDPNKEKDEA
;
A
#
# COMPACT_ATOMS: atom_id res chain seq x y z
N MET A 1 -21.22 -36.53 5.23
CA MET A 1 -20.08 -35.78 5.83
C MET A 1 -18.76 -35.93 5.06
N LYS A 2 -18.47 -37.07 4.40
CA LYS A 2 -17.24 -37.21 3.58
C LYS A 2 -17.16 -36.24 2.38
N ASN A 3 -18.29 -35.97 1.72
CA ASN A 3 -18.30 -35.10 0.53
C ASN A 3 -18.03 -33.61 0.84
N THR A 4 -18.43 -33.13 2.03
CA THR A 4 -18.15 -31.74 2.45
C THR A 4 -16.71 -31.55 2.91
N LEU A 5 -16.05 -32.61 3.40
CA LEU A 5 -14.63 -32.61 3.72
C LEU A 5 -13.77 -32.60 2.44
N LEU A 6 -14.13 -33.43 1.46
CA LEU A 6 -13.45 -33.45 0.14
C LEU A 6 -13.56 -32.11 -0.58
N PHE A 7 -14.73 -31.46 -0.53
CA PHE A 7 -14.92 -30.14 -1.13
C PHE A 7 -14.03 -29.07 -0.48
N LYS A 8 -13.88 -29.09 0.85
CA LYS A 8 -12.98 -28.16 1.58
C LYS A 8 -11.51 -28.38 1.23
N ILE A 9 -11.09 -29.62 1.05
CA ILE A 9 -9.70 -29.96 0.67
C ILE A 9 -9.39 -29.49 -0.76
N VAL A 10 -10.34 -29.65 -1.69
CA VAL A 10 -10.17 -29.19 -3.08
C VAL A 10 -10.11 -27.65 -3.15
N VAL A 11 -10.93 -26.94 -2.38
CA VAL A 11 -10.88 -25.47 -2.29
C VAL A 11 -9.57 -24.98 -1.67
N LEU A 12 -9.08 -25.66 -0.63
CA LEU A 12 -7.79 -25.34 0.00
C LEU A 12 -6.61 -25.56 -0.98
N LEU A 13 -6.64 -26.65 -1.77
CA LEU A 13 -5.64 -26.94 -2.80
C LEU A 13 -5.67 -25.94 -3.96
N PHE A 14 -6.85 -25.44 -4.33
CA PHE A 14 -7.00 -24.42 -5.36
C PHE A 14 -6.49 -23.05 -4.89
N CYS A 15 -6.72 -22.69 -3.62
CA CYS A 15 -6.17 -21.47 -3.00
C CYS A 15 -4.65 -21.51 -2.76
N LEU A 16 -4.06 -22.70 -2.63
CA LEU A 16 -2.60 -22.87 -2.51
C LEU A 16 -1.90 -22.98 -3.85
N SER A 17 -2.61 -23.04 -4.97
CA SER A 17 -1.96 -22.96 -6.27
C SER A 17 -1.32 -21.58 -6.38
N PRO A 18 0.01 -21.46 -6.53
CA PRO A 18 0.59 -20.20 -6.91
C PRO A 18 0.06 -19.93 -8.32
N MET A 19 -0.96 -19.06 -8.42
CA MET A 19 -1.21 -18.33 -9.66
C MET A 19 0.15 -17.76 -10.03
N GLY A 20 0.78 -18.37 -11.04
CA GLY A 20 2.10 -18.02 -11.50
C GLY A 20 2.06 -16.58 -11.97
N GLY A 21 2.32 -15.67 -11.04
CA GLY A 21 2.73 -14.32 -11.35
C GLY A 21 4.02 -14.48 -12.12
N THR A 22 3.95 -14.37 -13.43
CA THR A 22 5.12 -14.12 -14.26
C THR A 22 5.68 -12.79 -13.75
N MET A 23 6.62 -12.87 -12.83
CA MET A 23 7.45 -11.74 -12.47
C MET A 23 8.15 -11.35 -13.76
N ALA A 24 7.69 -10.28 -14.39
CA ALA A 24 8.42 -9.66 -15.48
C ALA A 24 9.77 -9.29 -14.89
N ASN A 25 10.80 -10.06 -15.25
CA ASN A 25 12.18 -9.69 -14.95
C ASN A 25 12.38 -8.32 -15.58
N ILE A 26 12.43 -7.30 -14.73
CA ILE A 26 12.68 -5.92 -15.11
C ILE A 26 14.05 -5.93 -15.81
N SER A 27 14.07 -5.50 -17.07
CA SER A 27 15.19 -5.59 -18.02
C SER A 27 16.46 -4.79 -17.66
N LEU A 28 16.72 -4.54 -16.37
CA LEU A 28 17.87 -3.76 -15.88
C LEU A 28 19.23 -4.34 -16.31
N ASP A 29 19.30 -5.66 -16.48
CA ASP A 29 20.55 -6.33 -16.86
C ASP A 29 20.92 -6.07 -18.33
N THR A 30 19.90 -5.93 -19.19
CA THR A 30 20.09 -5.64 -20.62
C THR A 30 20.69 -4.25 -20.82
N ASP A 31 20.14 -3.23 -20.16
CA ASP A 31 20.59 -1.85 -20.33
C ASP A 31 22.01 -1.64 -19.77
N THR A 32 22.32 -2.28 -18.64
CA THR A 32 23.69 -2.31 -18.07
C THR A 32 24.68 -2.94 -19.04
N SER A 33 24.29 -4.05 -19.69
CA SER A 33 25.15 -4.73 -20.66
C SER A 33 25.43 -3.89 -21.92
N LEU A 34 24.43 -3.13 -22.40
CA LEU A 34 24.56 -2.28 -23.58
C LEU A 34 25.51 -1.10 -23.31
N PHE A 35 25.36 -0.43 -22.17
CA PHE A 35 26.24 0.65 -21.76
C PHE A 35 27.71 0.18 -21.63
N GLU A 36 27.94 -0.96 -20.97
CA GLU A 36 29.29 -1.51 -20.80
C GLU A 36 29.93 -1.94 -22.13
N ASN A 37 29.14 -2.54 -23.03
CA ASN A 37 29.62 -2.89 -24.37
C ASN A 37 29.98 -1.64 -25.19
N GLN A 38 29.17 -0.59 -25.10
CA GLN A 38 29.43 0.69 -25.75
C GLN A 38 30.71 1.37 -25.18
N ARG A 39 30.91 1.33 -23.86
CA ARG A 39 32.12 1.84 -23.20
C ARG A 39 33.39 1.12 -23.67
N LYS A 40 33.33 -0.22 -23.79
CA LYS A 40 34.44 -1.02 -24.34
C LYS A 40 34.77 -0.61 -25.77
N ARG A 41 33.76 -0.33 -26.61
CA ARG A 41 33.95 0.12 -27.99
C ARG A 41 34.68 1.46 -28.06
N VAL A 42 34.30 2.42 -27.21
CA VAL A 42 35.00 3.71 -27.10
C VAL A 42 36.45 3.52 -26.66
N ASN A 43 36.70 2.70 -25.64
CA ASN A 43 38.05 2.43 -25.16
C ASN A 43 38.94 1.78 -26.22
N PHE A 44 38.38 0.84 -26.99
CA PHE A 44 39.09 0.24 -28.13
C PHE A 44 39.50 1.29 -29.17
N LEU A 45 38.60 2.21 -29.52
CA LEU A 45 38.92 3.29 -30.47
C LEU A 45 39.96 4.27 -29.91
N LEU A 46 39.93 4.55 -28.60
CA LEU A 46 40.94 5.38 -27.93
C LEU A 46 42.32 4.71 -27.93
N GLU A 47 42.38 3.39 -27.73
CA GLU A 47 43.62 2.62 -27.83
C GLU A 47 44.15 2.60 -29.28
N GLU A 48 43.28 2.41 -30.26
CA GLU A 48 43.63 2.49 -31.69
C GLU A 48 44.20 3.88 -32.03
N ARG A 49 43.56 4.94 -31.57
CA ARG A 49 44.03 6.32 -31.71
C ARG A 49 45.43 6.49 -31.10
N SER A 50 45.62 6.01 -29.87
CA SER A 50 46.92 6.09 -29.18
C SER A 50 48.02 5.39 -29.96
N ARG A 51 47.75 4.21 -30.53
CA ARG A 51 48.70 3.49 -31.38
C ARG A 51 49.05 4.28 -32.64
N LYS A 52 48.05 4.82 -33.34
CA LYS A 52 48.27 5.65 -34.55
C LYS A 52 49.07 6.91 -34.27
N PHE A 53 48.89 7.55 -33.10
CA PHE A 53 49.74 8.66 -32.70
C PHE A 53 51.20 8.24 -32.47
N GLY A 54 51.44 7.05 -31.93
CA GLY A 54 52.80 6.49 -31.85
C GLY A 54 53.43 6.26 -33.22
N GLU A 55 52.66 5.69 -34.16
CA GLU A 55 53.09 5.49 -35.55
C GLU A 55 53.38 6.82 -36.27
N TYR A 56 52.57 7.85 -36.01
CA TYR A 56 52.77 9.20 -36.52
C TYR A 56 54.04 9.84 -35.99
N ASP A 57 54.29 9.73 -34.67
CA ASP A 57 55.51 10.28 -34.07
C ASP A 57 56.77 9.59 -34.65
N GLN A 58 56.71 8.27 -34.84
CA GLN A 58 57.77 7.53 -35.51
C GLN A 58 57.96 7.99 -36.97
N SER A 59 56.87 8.19 -37.73
CA SER A 59 56.97 8.66 -39.12
C SER A 59 57.52 10.08 -39.23
N LEU A 60 57.34 10.91 -38.19
CA LEU A 60 57.97 12.23 -38.11
C LEU A 60 59.48 12.16 -37.87
N GLN A 61 59.99 11.10 -37.26
CA GLN A 61 61.42 10.93 -36.99
C GLN A 61 62.15 10.22 -38.15
N GLU A 62 61.44 9.42 -38.94
CA GLU A 62 61.99 8.75 -40.13
C GLU A 62 62.47 9.77 -41.19
N LYS A 63 63.72 9.59 -41.65
CA LYS A 63 64.34 10.36 -42.74
C LYS A 63 65.01 9.38 -43.70
N THR A 64 64.39 9.10 -44.84
CA THR A 64 64.91 8.12 -45.82
C THR A 64 65.57 8.75 -47.05
N GLY A 65 65.74 10.08 -47.08
CA GLY A 65 66.41 10.79 -48.19
C GLY A 65 67.88 10.36 -48.35
N ILE A 66 68.51 10.75 -49.48
CA ILE A 66 69.80 10.22 -50.01
C ILE A 66 70.97 10.08 -49.01
N PHE A 67 70.90 10.69 -47.81
CA PHE A 67 71.85 10.45 -46.70
C PHE A 67 71.22 10.42 -45.30
N GLY A 68 69.91 10.18 -45.17
CA GLY A 68 69.19 10.31 -43.89
C GLY A 68 69.09 11.75 -43.37
N LEU A 69 69.58 12.72 -44.14
CA LEU A 69 69.61 14.14 -43.76
C LEU A 69 68.27 14.86 -43.99
N PHE A 70 67.49 14.41 -44.97
CA PHE A 70 66.24 15.04 -45.40
C PHE A 70 65.10 14.04 -45.48
N LYS A 71 63.87 14.52 -45.28
CA LYS A 71 62.65 13.74 -45.50
C LYS A 71 62.31 13.67 -46.97
N THR A 72 61.91 12.51 -47.45
CA THR A 72 61.39 12.35 -48.82
C THR A 72 59.91 12.74 -48.90
N LYS A 73 59.41 12.99 -50.12
CA LYS A 73 57.97 13.17 -50.35
C LYS A 73 57.15 11.96 -49.88
N ALA A 74 57.70 10.74 -50.01
CA ALA A 74 57.05 9.52 -49.56
C ALA A 74 56.93 9.47 -48.02
N ASP A 75 57.97 9.87 -47.28
CA ASP A 75 57.94 9.95 -45.81
C ASP A 75 56.88 10.96 -45.32
N MET A 76 56.78 12.10 -46.01
CA MET A 76 55.76 13.11 -45.71
C MET A 76 54.34 12.61 -46.04
N GLN A 77 54.15 11.92 -47.16
CA GLN A 77 52.85 11.35 -47.52
C GLN A 77 52.40 10.31 -46.49
N LYS A 78 53.28 9.41 -46.07
CA LYS A 78 53.00 8.42 -45.00
C LYS A 78 52.52 9.12 -43.72
N SER A 79 53.20 10.21 -43.32
CA SER A 79 52.81 10.99 -42.14
C SER A 79 51.44 11.64 -42.28
N ILE A 80 51.10 12.14 -43.47
CA ILE A 80 49.78 12.73 -43.77
C ILE A 80 48.70 11.65 -43.76
N ASP A 81 48.96 10.47 -44.31
CA ASP A 81 48.00 9.37 -44.34
C ASP A 81 47.69 8.88 -42.91
N ILE A 82 48.70 8.81 -42.03
CA ILE A 82 48.51 8.48 -40.61
C ILE A 82 47.67 9.56 -39.92
N LEU A 83 47.94 10.86 -40.17
CA LEU A 83 47.10 11.95 -39.63
C LEU A 83 45.65 11.87 -40.09
N GLN A 84 45.41 11.53 -41.36
CA GLN A 84 44.06 11.33 -41.86
C GLN A 84 43.38 10.17 -41.14
N ALA A 85 44.10 9.06 -40.93
CA ALA A 85 43.58 7.90 -40.20
C ALA A 85 43.27 8.25 -38.74
N ILE A 86 44.08 9.08 -38.08
CA ILE A 86 43.81 9.61 -36.74
C ILE A 86 42.53 10.45 -36.74
N ALA A 87 42.38 11.39 -37.68
CA ALA A 87 41.20 12.24 -37.76
C ALA A 87 39.90 11.43 -37.97
N ILE A 88 39.95 10.37 -38.79
CA ILE A 88 38.83 9.45 -38.98
C ILE A 88 38.51 8.70 -37.68
N THR A 89 39.53 8.21 -36.97
CA THR A 89 39.35 7.57 -35.66
C THR A 89 38.76 8.53 -34.63
N ASP A 90 39.18 9.79 -34.62
CA ASP A 90 38.64 10.83 -33.72
C ASP A 90 37.15 11.08 -33.96
N ASN A 91 36.73 11.12 -35.24
CA ASN A 91 35.31 11.23 -35.58
C ASN A 91 34.51 10.00 -35.09
N ASN A 92 35.07 8.80 -35.24
CA ASN A 92 34.42 7.58 -34.72
C ASN A 92 34.32 7.59 -33.19
N ILE A 93 35.36 8.03 -32.48
CA ILE A 93 35.33 8.20 -31.03
C ILE A 93 34.22 9.18 -30.63
N PHE A 94 34.10 10.30 -31.33
CA PHE A 94 33.07 11.30 -31.08
C PHE A 94 31.66 10.71 -31.23
N LEU A 95 31.40 9.98 -32.32
CA LEU A 95 30.11 9.33 -32.56
C LEU A 95 29.78 8.30 -31.48
N GLU A 96 30.72 7.42 -31.13
CA GLU A 96 30.48 6.37 -30.14
C GLU A 96 30.34 6.93 -28.72
N THR A 97 31.05 8.02 -28.39
CA THR A 97 30.92 8.72 -27.10
C THR A 97 29.57 9.43 -27.01
N ARG A 98 29.08 10.03 -28.11
CA ARG A 98 27.75 10.64 -28.14
C ARG A 98 26.65 9.62 -27.90
N LYS A 99 26.73 8.43 -28.52
CA LYS A 99 25.80 7.33 -28.25
C LYS A 99 25.84 6.88 -26.79
N LEU A 100 27.04 6.81 -26.20
CA LEU A 100 27.19 6.46 -24.78
C LEU A 100 26.52 7.47 -23.85
N LEU A 101 26.62 8.77 -24.17
CA LEU A 101 25.93 9.83 -23.44
C LEU A 101 24.41 9.74 -23.58
N ASP A 102 23.91 9.50 -24.79
CA ASP A 102 22.48 9.36 -25.06
C ASP A 102 21.85 8.17 -24.30
N LEU A 103 22.55 7.03 -24.25
CA LEU A 103 22.13 5.88 -23.44
C LEU A 103 22.04 6.24 -21.95
N LYS A 104 23.00 7.01 -21.42
CA LYS A 104 22.97 7.45 -20.03
C LYS A 104 21.85 8.47 -19.75
N ASP A 105 21.59 9.37 -20.69
CA ASP A 105 20.54 10.37 -20.54
C ASP A 105 19.15 9.71 -20.58
N THR A 106 18.93 8.76 -21.49
CA THR A 106 17.70 7.97 -21.55
C THR A 106 17.45 7.14 -20.29
N GLU A 107 18.49 6.51 -19.74
CA GLU A 107 18.43 5.81 -18.45
C GLU A 107 18.05 6.76 -17.30
N ARG A 108 18.71 7.93 -17.24
CA ARG A 108 18.39 8.97 -16.25
C ARG A 108 16.95 9.45 -16.35
N GLU A 109 16.46 9.71 -17.56
CA GLU A 109 15.06 10.10 -17.78
C GLU A 109 14.09 9.00 -17.34
N HIS A 110 14.41 7.74 -17.61
CA HIS A 110 13.61 6.60 -17.19
C HIS A 110 13.48 6.55 -15.65
N PHE A 111 14.59 6.67 -14.93
CA PHE A 111 14.56 6.73 -13.45
C PHE A 111 13.78 7.93 -12.93
N GLN A 112 13.90 9.10 -13.55
CA GLN A 112 13.12 10.28 -13.17
C GLN A 112 11.63 10.08 -13.39
N ARG A 113 11.23 9.45 -14.50
CA ARG A 113 9.82 9.11 -14.77
C ARG A 113 9.28 8.12 -13.74
N MET A 114 10.02 7.05 -13.44
CA MET A 114 9.63 6.08 -12.42
C MET A 114 9.48 6.73 -11.04
N ALA A 115 10.43 7.57 -10.63
CA ALA A 115 10.35 8.27 -9.35
C ALA A 115 9.11 9.17 -9.26
N LYS A 116 8.80 9.91 -10.33
CA LYS A 116 7.60 10.75 -10.42
C LYS A 116 6.32 9.92 -10.38
N GLU A 117 6.31 8.77 -11.04
CA GLU A 117 5.16 7.87 -11.02
C GLU A 117 4.93 7.29 -9.62
N PHE A 118 5.98 6.84 -8.94
CA PHE A 118 5.89 6.39 -7.54
C PHE A 118 5.39 7.49 -6.61
N ASP A 119 5.91 8.71 -6.74
CA ASP A 119 5.46 9.85 -5.93
C ASP A 119 3.97 10.17 -6.16
N ALA A 120 3.52 10.12 -7.41
CA ALA A 120 2.10 10.27 -7.76
C ALA A 120 1.23 9.14 -7.16
N GLN A 121 1.69 7.89 -7.21
CA GLN A 121 1.00 6.75 -6.61
C GLN A 121 0.92 6.90 -5.08
N VAL A 122 2.03 7.24 -4.41
CA VAL A 122 2.07 7.48 -2.96
C VAL A 122 1.12 8.60 -2.56
N THR A 123 1.11 9.70 -3.31
CA THR A 123 0.19 10.82 -3.09
C THR A 123 -1.27 10.40 -3.24
N ALA A 124 -1.59 9.58 -4.25
CA ALA A 124 -2.94 9.04 -4.46
C ALA A 124 -3.38 8.10 -3.32
N TYR A 125 -2.46 7.25 -2.83
CA TYR A 125 -2.72 6.40 -1.67
C TYR A 125 -2.92 7.22 -0.40
N MET A 126 -2.07 8.22 -0.14
CA MET A 126 -2.24 9.14 0.99
C MET A 126 -3.59 9.83 0.97
N LYS A 127 -4.04 10.28 -0.20
CA LYS A 127 -5.38 10.86 -0.38
C LYS A 127 -6.48 9.86 -0.07
N THR A 128 -6.34 8.62 -0.51
CA THR A 128 -7.30 7.54 -0.22
C THR A 128 -7.34 7.23 1.28
N VAL A 129 -6.19 7.11 1.93
CA VAL A 129 -6.08 6.90 3.37
C VAL A 129 -6.75 8.04 4.13
N SER A 130 -6.51 9.29 3.74
CA SER A 130 -7.12 10.46 4.38
C SER A 130 -8.65 10.45 4.26
N LYS A 131 -9.18 10.08 3.09
CA LYS A 131 -10.63 9.90 2.90
C LYS A 131 -11.20 8.79 3.80
N LEU A 132 -10.52 7.66 3.88
CA LEU A 132 -10.95 6.56 4.76
C LEU A 132 -10.95 6.98 6.23
N GLN A 133 -9.98 7.80 6.65
CA GLN A 133 -9.94 8.37 8.00
C GLN A 133 -11.13 9.29 8.25
N GLU A 134 -11.41 10.21 7.32
CA GLU A 134 -12.57 11.12 7.40
C GLU A 134 -13.90 10.36 7.45
N GLU A 135 -14.07 9.33 6.63
CA GLU A 135 -15.25 8.46 6.67
C GLU A 135 -15.35 7.69 8.00
N ASN A 136 -14.24 7.20 8.54
CA ASN A 136 -14.23 6.51 9.83
C ASN A 136 -14.65 7.45 10.97
N ASP A 137 -14.13 8.67 10.98
CA ASP A 137 -14.48 9.69 11.98
C ASP A 137 -15.96 10.10 11.85
N SER A 138 -16.46 10.28 10.63
CA SER A 138 -17.88 10.53 10.37
C SER A 138 -18.78 9.41 10.90
N LEU A 139 -18.41 8.14 10.64
CA LEU A 139 -19.17 6.99 11.13
C LEU A 139 -19.16 6.92 12.66
N ARG A 140 -18.02 7.20 13.31
CA ARG A 140 -17.92 7.25 14.77
C ARG A 140 -18.80 8.36 15.37
N LEU A 141 -18.88 9.52 14.71
CA LEU A 141 -19.76 10.60 15.14
C LEU A 141 -21.23 10.21 15.03
N LYS A 142 -21.64 9.59 13.91
CA LYS A 142 -23.02 9.09 13.73
C LYS A 142 -23.39 8.02 14.76
N ILE A 143 -22.47 7.12 15.10
CA ILE A 143 -22.71 6.12 16.16
C ILE A 143 -22.95 6.82 17.50
N LYS A 144 -22.13 7.80 17.86
CA LYS A 144 -22.32 8.57 19.11
C LYS A 144 -23.63 9.34 19.14
N GLU A 145 -24.03 9.93 18.00
CA GLU A 145 -25.31 10.63 17.86
C GLU A 145 -26.48 9.67 18.08
N LEU A 146 -26.46 8.50 17.43
CA LEU A 146 -27.48 7.46 17.60
C LEU A 146 -27.53 6.91 19.04
N GLU A 147 -26.39 6.65 19.68
CA GLU A 147 -26.33 6.24 21.09
C GLU A 147 -26.93 7.32 22.03
N GLN A 148 -26.67 8.60 21.74
CA GLN A 148 -27.21 9.71 22.53
C GLN A 148 -28.72 9.89 22.33
N GLU A 149 -29.22 9.73 21.09
CA GLU A 149 -30.66 9.73 20.80
C GLU A 149 -31.40 8.57 21.48
N GLU A 150 -30.82 7.36 21.43
CA GLU A 150 -31.39 6.19 22.10
C GLU A 150 -31.46 6.39 23.62
N HIS A 151 -30.41 6.94 24.24
CA HIS A 151 -30.39 7.21 25.67
C HIS A 151 -31.42 8.27 26.08
N SER A 152 -31.56 9.34 25.29
CA SER A 152 -32.56 10.40 25.53
C SER A 152 -34.00 9.88 25.39
N SER A 153 -34.26 9.08 24.35
CA SER A 153 -35.56 8.46 24.10
C SER A 153 -35.95 7.49 25.23
N GLY A 154 -35.00 6.66 25.68
CA GLY A 154 -35.20 5.74 26.80
C GLY A 154 -35.64 6.45 28.10
N VAL A 155 -35.00 7.58 28.43
CA VAL A 155 -35.35 8.38 29.63
C VAL A 155 -36.78 8.93 29.56
N ILE A 156 -37.25 9.35 28.38
CA ILE A 156 -38.62 9.84 28.20
C ILE A 156 -39.64 8.73 28.49
N PHE A 157 -39.39 7.49 28.06
CA PHE A 157 -40.27 6.36 28.36
C PHE A 157 -40.32 6.04 29.86
N TYR A 158 -39.20 6.11 30.57
CA TYR A 158 -39.17 5.91 32.03
C TYR A 158 -39.98 6.99 32.77
N VAL A 159 -39.85 8.26 32.37
CA VAL A 159 -40.63 9.38 32.95
C VAL A 159 -42.14 9.20 32.69
N LEU A 160 -42.51 8.80 31.48
CA LEU A 160 -43.91 8.60 31.10
C LEU A 160 -44.56 7.45 31.89
N GLY A 161 -43.82 6.36 32.14
CA GLY A 161 -44.27 5.26 33.00
C GLY A 161 -44.53 5.68 34.45
N LEU A 162 -43.67 6.55 35.00
CA LEU A 162 -43.80 7.06 36.37
C LEU A 162 -45.07 7.93 36.52
N VAL A 163 -45.37 8.77 35.51
CA VAL A 163 -46.60 9.57 35.47
C VAL A 163 -47.85 8.67 35.41
N PHE A 164 -47.81 7.61 34.62
CA PHE A 164 -48.92 6.65 34.50
C PHE A 164 -49.21 5.94 35.83
N ILE A 165 -48.17 5.49 36.54
CA ILE A 165 -48.30 4.88 37.87
C ILE A 165 -48.89 5.89 38.86
N GLY A 166 -48.43 7.14 38.84
CA GLY A 166 -48.98 8.22 39.67
C GLY A 166 -50.47 8.45 39.42
N LEU A 167 -50.89 8.48 38.16
CA LEU A 167 -52.30 8.59 37.77
C LEU A 167 -53.15 7.43 38.28
N LEU A 168 -52.64 6.20 38.15
CA LEU A 168 -53.34 5.01 38.68
C LEU A 168 -53.51 5.07 40.20
N ILE A 169 -52.50 5.54 40.94
CA ILE A 169 -52.59 5.72 42.39
C ILE A 169 -53.65 6.76 42.75
N VAL A 170 -53.68 7.91 42.05
CA VAL A 170 -54.68 8.96 42.29
C VAL A 170 -56.09 8.45 41.99
N ILE A 171 -56.29 7.74 40.88
CA ILE A 171 -57.57 7.13 40.53
C ILE A 171 -58.00 6.11 41.58
N TYR A 172 -57.08 5.25 42.05
CA TYR A 172 -57.37 4.27 43.11
C TYR A 172 -57.79 4.94 44.43
N LEU A 173 -57.11 6.02 44.82
CA LEU A 173 -57.45 6.78 46.02
C LEU A 173 -58.82 7.47 45.90
N LEU A 174 -59.14 8.04 44.73
CA LEU A 174 -60.46 8.61 44.46
C LEU A 174 -61.55 7.54 44.47
N TYR A 175 -61.31 6.37 43.88
CA TYR A 175 -62.26 5.26 43.86
C TYR A 175 -62.55 4.73 45.28
N LYS A 176 -61.51 4.61 46.12
CA LYS A 176 -61.64 4.24 47.54
C LYS A 176 -62.40 5.30 48.35
N LYS A 177 -62.26 6.58 48.00
CA LYS A 177 -62.97 7.69 48.65
C LYS A 177 -64.45 7.75 48.25
N LEU A 178 -64.79 7.35 47.01
CA LEU A 178 -66.17 7.31 46.52
C LEU A 178 -66.94 6.05 46.94
N HIS A 179 -66.25 4.92 47.15
CA HIS A 179 -66.82 3.67 47.68
C HIS A 179 -66.29 3.36 49.08
N PRO A 180 -66.79 4.01 50.15
CA PRO A 180 -66.51 3.57 51.51
C PRO A 180 -67.08 2.16 51.71
N LYS A 181 -66.21 1.19 52.02
CA LYS A 181 -66.63 -0.17 52.38
C LYS A 181 -67.54 -0.10 53.61
N THR A 182 -68.81 -0.44 53.45
CA THR A 182 -69.72 -0.73 54.57
C THR A 182 -69.15 -1.93 55.34
N PRO A 183 -68.88 -1.83 56.65
CA PRO A 183 -68.28 -2.93 57.40
C PRO A 183 -69.27 -4.09 57.59
N GLN A 184 -68.87 -5.29 57.16
CA GLN A 184 -69.42 -6.56 57.64
C GLN A 184 -69.15 -6.66 59.15
N ASN A 185 -70.20 -6.86 59.96
CA ASN A 185 -70.08 -7.26 61.35
C ASN A 185 -69.90 -8.78 61.42
N THR A 186 -68.67 -9.22 61.66
CA THR A 186 -68.38 -10.55 62.19
C THR A 186 -68.14 -10.39 63.69
N SER A 187 -69.08 -10.85 64.51
CA SER A 187 -68.87 -11.01 65.95
C SER A 187 -68.43 -12.45 66.21
N TYR A 188 -67.14 -12.63 66.47
CA TYR A 188 -66.59 -13.81 67.15
C TYR A 188 -66.75 -13.61 68.66
N VAL A 189 -67.18 -14.65 69.37
CA VAL A 189 -66.71 -14.88 70.75
C VAL A 189 -66.32 -16.36 70.86
N ILE A 190 -65.09 -16.52 71.32
CA ILE A 190 -64.30 -17.73 71.53
C ILE A 190 -64.55 -18.24 72.95
N SER A 191 -64.55 -19.55 73.18
CA SER A 191 -63.78 -20.15 74.30
C SER A 191 -63.59 -21.66 74.13
N GLN A 192 -62.31 -22.04 74.23
CA GLN A 192 -61.68 -23.36 74.20
C GLN A 192 -62.18 -24.30 75.34
N SER A 193 -62.39 -25.61 75.11
CA SER A 193 -61.48 -26.78 75.22
C SER A 193 -61.58 -27.53 76.56
N ASP A 194 -62.03 -28.78 76.54
CA ASP A 194 -61.41 -29.91 77.26
C ASP A 194 -62.03 -31.27 76.83
N PRO A 195 -61.26 -32.29 76.41
CA PRO A 195 -61.76 -33.63 76.10
C PRO A 195 -61.57 -34.60 77.29
N ASN A 196 -62.57 -35.46 77.53
CA ASN A 196 -62.68 -36.56 78.53
C ASN A 196 -63.28 -36.26 79.92
N LYS A 197 -64.55 -36.63 80.05
CA LYS A 197 -65.17 -37.31 81.21
C LYS A 197 -66.48 -37.92 80.69
N GLU A 198 -66.49 -39.17 80.22
CA GLU A 198 -66.66 -40.40 81.01
C GLU A 198 -67.69 -40.29 82.14
N LYS A 199 -68.70 -41.16 82.02
CA LYS A 199 -69.51 -41.82 83.05
C LYS A 199 -70.79 -41.14 83.57
N ASP A 200 -71.85 -41.95 83.46
CA ASP A 200 -72.93 -42.13 84.45
C ASP A 200 -73.93 -40.96 84.51
N GLU A 201 -75.24 -41.09 84.33
CA GLU A 201 -76.17 -42.11 84.81
C GLU A 201 -77.56 -41.87 84.17
N ALA A 202 -78.29 -42.98 83.98
CA ALA A 202 -79.75 -43.15 84.12
C ALA A 202 -80.75 -42.41 83.21
#